data_AF-X1QA27-F1
#
_entry.id   AF-X1QA27-F1
#
_cell.length_a   1.000
_cell.length_b   1.000
_cell.length_c   1.000
_cell.angle_alpha   90.00
_cell.angle_beta   90.00
_cell.angle_gamma   90.00
#
_symmetry.space_group_name_H-M   'P 1'
#
loop_
_entity.id
_entity.type
_entity.pdbx_description
1 polymer ?
#
loop_
_entity_poly.entity_id
_entity_poly.type
_entity_poly.pdbx_seq_one_letter_code
_entity_poly.pdbx_strand_id
1 'polypeptide(L)'
;MTQEKEFKLEPVDILININKGKDPFSVVKRGALGNPYEHVLMYMGRLGIERGGYISSYGLTVPMLFESNGRGVVLQSLSNRYGQEVVVMRLKSEHDRRRAPHVLDEAIKLASDTQAYYDYLCIVKYAIPRLICEKLGIPMPLKY
;
A
#
# COMPACT_ATOMS: atom_id res chain seq x y z
N MET A 1 -17.06 -24.41 20.82
CA MET A 1 -16.17 -23.26 21.05
C MET A 1 -15.38 -23.01 19.78
N THR A 2 -15.83 -22.05 18.97
CA THR A 2 -15.04 -21.55 17.83
C THR A 2 -13.90 -20.74 18.43
N GLN A 3 -12.66 -21.21 18.32
CA GLN A 3 -11.52 -20.35 18.67
C GLN A 3 -11.55 -19.15 17.71
N GLU A 4 -11.76 -17.95 18.24
CA GLU A 4 -11.50 -16.73 17.49
C GLU A 4 -10.02 -16.78 17.08
N LYS A 5 -9.76 -17.03 15.80
CA LYS A 5 -8.41 -16.92 15.26
C LYS A 5 -8.01 -15.45 15.39
N GLU A 6 -7.02 -15.20 16.23
CA GLU A 6 -6.38 -13.89 16.34
C GLU A 6 -5.94 -13.44 14.94
N PHE A 7 -6.36 -12.24 14.56
CA PHE A 7 -6.04 -11.70 13.24
C PHE A 7 -4.53 -11.44 13.13
N LYS A 8 -3.92 -11.96 12.06
CA LYS A 8 -2.49 -11.80 11.79
C LYS A 8 -2.26 -11.30 10.37
N LEU A 9 -1.45 -10.25 10.24
CA LEU A 9 -0.99 -9.75 8.95
C LEU A 9 -0.11 -10.79 8.24
N GLU A 10 -0.30 -10.89 6.94
CA GLU A 10 0.46 -11.75 6.04
C GLU A 10 1.10 -10.92 4.92
N PRO A 11 2.28 -11.33 4.42
CA PRO A 11 2.90 -10.64 3.30
C PRO A 11 1.93 -10.49 2.13
N VAL A 12 1.98 -9.32 1.47
CA VAL A 12 1.10 -8.91 0.37
C VAL A 12 -0.33 -8.54 0.81
N ASP A 13 -0.63 -8.54 2.12
CA ASP A 13 -1.81 -7.84 2.62
C ASP A 13 -1.75 -6.36 2.26
N ILE A 14 -2.86 -5.84 1.75
CA ILE A 14 -3.01 -4.42 1.41
C ILE A 14 -3.66 -3.72 2.60
N LEU A 15 -2.97 -2.69 3.10
CA LEU A 15 -3.44 -1.86 4.19
C LEU A 15 -3.91 -0.53 3.61
N ILE A 16 -5.14 -0.13 3.94
CA ILE A 16 -5.72 1.12 3.49
C ILE A 16 -5.98 2.01 4.70
N ASN A 17 -5.28 3.13 4.76
CA ASN A 17 -5.45 4.12 5.82
C ASN A 17 -6.83 4.77 5.73
N ILE A 18 -7.47 4.89 6.88
CA ILE A 18 -8.73 5.62 7.05
C ILE A 18 -8.40 7.02 7.57
N ASN A 19 -8.72 8.04 6.79
CA ASN A 19 -8.56 9.41 7.22
C ASN A 19 -9.75 9.81 8.12
N LYS A 20 -9.50 9.96 9.43
CA LYS A 20 -10.45 10.52 10.40
C LYS A 20 -10.12 11.97 10.81
N GLY A 21 -9.12 12.58 10.16
CA GLY A 21 -8.67 13.94 10.42
C GLY A 21 -9.78 14.97 10.21
N LYS A 22 -9.87 15.95 11.12
CA LYS A 22 -10.86 17.04 11.05
C LYS A 22 -10.30 18.31 10.39
N ASP A 23 -9.05 18.28 9.93
CA ASP A 23 -8.45 19.41 9.24
C ASP A 23 -9.14 19.68 7.89
N PRO A 24 -9.14 20.95 7.43
CA PRO A 24 -9.87 21.33 6.21
C PRO A 24 -9.47 20.52 4.98
N PHE A 25 -8.20 20.17 4.83
CA PHE A 25 -7.70 19.43 3.68
C PHE A 25 -8.22 17.99 3.66
N SER A 26 -8.15 17.29 4.80
CA SER A 26 -8.72 15.95 4.97
C SER A 26 -10.23 15.91 4.72
N VAL A 27 -10.97 16.93 5.19
CA VAL A 27 -12.42 17.04 4.96
C VAL A 27 -12.73 17.21 3.48
N VAL A 28 -12.04 18.11 2.79
CA VAL A 28 -12.23 18.35 1.34
C VAL A 28 -11.87 17.11 0.53
N LYS A 29 -10.76 16.44 0.83
CA LYS A 29 -10.31 15.23 0.12
C LYS A 29 -11.34 14.10 0.25
N ARG A 30 -11.84 13.84 1.45
CA ARG A 30 -12.92 12.85 1.67
C ARG A 30 -14.20 13.21 0.94
N GLY A 31 -14.60 14.49 0.98
CA GLY A 31 -15.78 14.97 0.26
C GLY A 31 -15.65 14.83 -1.26
N ALA A 32 -14.46 15.10 -1.80
CA ALA A 32 -14.18 14.97 -3.23
C ALA A 32 -14.24 13.50 -3.69
N LEU A 33 -13.61 12.59 -2.94
CA LEU A 33 -13.51 11.16 -3.26
C LEU A 33 -14.74 10.34 -2.86
N GLY A 34 -15.63 10.89 -2.02
CA GLY A 34 -16.82 10.21 -1.52
C GLY A 34 -16.51 9.00 -0.61
N ASN A 35 -15.27 8.87 -0.14
CA ASN A 35 -14.82 7.76 0.70
C ASN A 35 -13.77 8.23 1.73
N PRO A 36 -13.59 7.49 2.85
CA PRO A 36 -12.67 7.88 3.92
C PRO A 36 -11.23 7.39 3.69
N TYR A 37 -10.92 6.77 2.54
CA TYR A 37 -9.62 6.15 2.30
C TYR A 37 -8.63 7.16 1.76
N GLU A 38 -7.41 7.13 2.30
CA GLU A 38 -6.41 8.14 1.99
C GLU A 38 -5.15 7.59 1.35
N HIS A 39 -4.66 6.47 1.88
CA HIS A 39 -3.37 5.94 1.50
C HIS A 39 -3.40 4.42 1.49
N VAL A 40 -2.64 3.82 0.56
CA VAL A 40 -2.58 2.38 0.38
C VAL A 40 -1.13 1.94 0.54
N LEU A 41 -0.94 0.90 1.34
CA LEU A 41 0.34 0.32 1.69
C LEU A 41 0.25 -1.19 1.45
N MET A 42 1.36 -1.84 1.21
CA MET A 42 1.44 -3.31 1.18
C MET A 42 2.34 -3.80 2.31
N TYR A 43 1.90 -4.79 3.07
CA TYR A 43 2.73 -5.41 4.09
C TYR A 43 3.75 -6.35 3.45
N MET A 44 5.03 -6.13 3.73
CA MET A 44 6.13 -6.91 3.15
C MET A 44 6.49 -8.16 3.95
N GLY A 45 5.89 -8.33 5.13
CA GLY A 45 6.39 -9.30 6.10
C GLY A 45 7.57 -8.73 6.91
N ARG A 46 8.33 -9.63 7.54
CA ARG A 46 9.52 -9.27 8.31
C ARG A 46 10.75 -9.40 7.42
N LEU A 47 11.41 -8.29 7.12
CA LEU A 47 12.67 -8.27 6.37
C LEU A 47 13.85 -8.27 7.34
N GLY A 48 14.86 -9.09 7.06
CA GLY A 48 16.10 -9.12 7.83
C GLY A 48 17.02 -7.97 7.44
N ILE A 49 17.69 -7.38 8.42
CA ILE A 49 18.78 -6.42 8.17
C ILE A 49 20.08 -7.21 7.98
N GLU A 50 20.61 -7.22 6.76
CA GLU A 50 21.94 -7.77 6.49
C GLU A 50 23.02 -6.74 6.86
N ARG A 51 23.98 -7.15 7.71
CA ARG A 51 25.18 -6.36 8.00
C ARG A 51 26.40 -7.16 7.54
N GLY A 52 26.97 -6.80 6.40
CA GLY A 52 28.25 -7.34 5.93
C GLY A 52 28.21 -8.76 5.33
N GLY A 53 27.16 -9.11 4.58
CA GLY A 53 27.14 -10.32 3.75
C GLY A 53 26.86 -11.65 4.48
N TYR A 54 26.53 -11.60 5.77
CA TYR A 54 26.04 -12.75 6.53
C TYR A 54 24.61 -12.49 6.99
N ILE A 55 23.65 -13.32 6.52
CA ILE A 55 22.32 -13.42 7.11
C ILE A 55 22.51 -14.10 8.46
N SER A 56 22.74 -13.30 9.51
CA SER A 56 22.75 -13.81 10.87
C SER A 56 21.37 -14.41 11.17
N SER A 57 21.35 -15.67 11.61
CA SER A 57 20.17 -16.36 12.15
C SER A 57 19.55 -15.65 13.36
N TYR A 58 20.25 -14.64 13.91
CA TYR A 58 19.86 -13.75 15.00
C TYR A 58 19.65 -12.29 14.55
N GLY A 59 19.58 -12.02 13.25
CA GLY A 59 19.38 -10.69 12.69
C GLY A 59 18.06 -10.06 13.14
N LEU A 60 18.08 -8.75 13.41
CA LEU A 60 16.88 -7.98 13.74
C LEU A 60 15.94 -8.01 12.52
N THR A 61 14.80 -8.70 12.65
CA THR A 61 13.78 -8.74 11.60
C THR A 61 12.75 -7.65 11.85
N VAL A 62 12.64 -6.70 10.91
CA VAL A 62 11.74 -5.56 11.02
C VAL A 62 10.52 -5.80 10.15
N PRO A 63 9.29 -5.67 10.67
CA PRO A 63 8.09 -5.67 9.84
C PRO A 63 8.09 -4.44 8.95
N MET A 64 8.06 -4.64 7.63
CA MET A 64 8.17 -3.57 6.65
C MET A 64 6.88 -3.38 5.87
N LEU A 65 6.67 -2.15 5.42
CA LEU A 65 5.63 -1.72 4.51
C LEU A 65 6.29 -1.25 3.22
N PHE A 66 5.63 -1.53 2.12
CA PHE A 66 5.91 -0.95 0.82
C PHE A 66 4.83 0.07 0.51
N GLU A 67 5.26 1.29 0.20
CA GLU A 67 4.34 2.39 -0.07
C GLU A 67 4.96 3.42 -1.01
N SER A 68 4.13 4.34 -1.47
CA SER A 68 4.59 5.43 -2.30
C SER A 68 4.36 6.75 -1.58
N ASN A 69 5.43 7.49 -1.27
CA ASN A 69 5.38 8.65 -0.38
C ASN A 69 5.88 9.92 -1.09
N GLY A 70 5.06 10.52 -1.95
CA GLY A 70 5.24 11.82 -2.62
C GLY A 70 6.50 12.03 -3.48
N ARG A 71 7.58 11.31 -3.21
CA ARG A 71 8.91 11.34 -3.82
C ARG A 71 9.25 9.98 -4.43
N GLY A 72 8.25 9.13 -4.63
CA GLY A 72 8.42 7.79 -5.18
C GLY A 72 8.12 6.69 -4.17
N VAL A 73 8.55 5.50 -4.54
CA VAL A 73 8.29 4.25 -3.84
C VAL A 73 9.35 4.00 -2.77
N VAL A 74 8.92 3.61 -1.58
CA VAL A 74 9.80 3.43 -0.41
C VAL A 74 9.40 2.21 0.41
N LEU A 75 10.38 1.65 1.11
CA LEU A 75 10.16 0.71 2.20
C LEU A 75 10.21 1.44 3.54
N GLN A 76 9.21 1.25 4.39
CA GLN A 76 9.14 1.84 5.72
C GLN A 76 8.88 0.79 6.78
N SER A 77 9.32 1.05 8.02
CA SER A 77 8.93 0.20 9.15
C SER A 77 7.42 0.31 9.41
N LEU A 78 6.76 -0.82 9.69
CA LEU A 78 5.37 -0.86 10.13
C LEU A 78 5.11 0.03 11.35
N SER A 79 6.12 0.19 12.22
CA SER A 79 6.03 1.04 13.41
C SER A 79 5.77 2.52 13.08
N ASN A 80 6.16 3.00 11.89
CA ASN A 80 5.91 4.38 11.46
C ASN A 80 4.41 4.67 11.29
N ARG A 81 3.58 3.63 11.23
CA ARG A 81 2.11 3.72 11.09
C ARG A 81 1.38 3.36 12.38
N TYR A 82 2.07 3.23 13.50
CA TYR A 82 1.44 2.89 14.77
C TYR A 82 0.37 3.92 15.17
N GLY A 83 -0.78 3.45 15.63
CA GLY A 83 -1.93 4.29 15.98
C GLY A 83 -2.76 4.79 14.80
N GLN A 84 -2.39 4.47 13.55
CA GLN A 84 -3.21 4.75 12.37
C GLN A 84 -4.21 3.62 12.14
N GLU A 85 -5.46 3.99 11.87
CA GLU A 85 -6.50 3.03 11.58
C GLU A 85 -6.45 2.59 10.11
N VAL A 86 -6.48 1.29 9.90
CA VAL A 86 -6.37 0.69 8.58
C VAL A 86 -7.44 -0.36 8.36
N VAL A 87 -7.93 -0.44 7.12
CA VAL A 87 -8.62 -1.62 6.63
C VAL A 87 -7.58 -2.55 6.01
N VAL A 88 -7.61 -3.83 6.38
CA VAL A 88 -6.75 -4.83 5.74
C VAL A 88 -7.53 -5.61 4.70
N MET A 89 -6.97 -5.71 3.50
CA MET A 89 -7.49 -6.47 2.39
C MET A 89 -6.50 -7.59 2.03
N ARG A 90 -7.03 -8.81 1.93
CA ARG A 90 -6.27 -10.00 1.54
C ARG A 90 -6.84 -10.60 0.27
N LEU A 91 -5.95 -11.05 -0.61
CA LEU A 91 -6.33 -11.81 -1.81
C LEU A 91 -7.07 -13.09 -1.41
N LYS A 92 -8.25 -13.32 -2.00
CA LYS A 92 -9.09 -14.49 -1.69
C LYS A 92 -8.60 -15.78 -2.37
N SER A 93 -7.99 -15.65 -3.54
CA SER A 93 -7.58 -16.77 -4.39
C SER A 93 -6.20 -17.29 -3.96
N GLU A 94 -6.11 -18.59 -3.66
CA GLU A 94 -4.83 -19.26 -3.38
C GLU A 94 -3.85 -19.17 -4.56
N HIS A 95 -4.36 -19.21 -5.79
CA HIS A 95 -3.54 -19.06 -7.00
C HIS A 95 -2.80 -17.73 -7.03
N ASP A 96 -3.47 -16.65 -6.65
CA ASP A 96 -2.86 -15.31 -6.62
C ASP A 96 -1.93 -15.17 -5.41
N ARG A 97 -2.30 -15.74 -4.25
CA ARG A 97 -1.45 -15.74 -3.04
C ARG A 97 -0.11 -16.44 -3.25
N ARG A 98 -0.05 -17.47 -4.11
CA ARG A 98 1.22 -18.14 -4.49
C ARG A 98 2.20 -17.22 -5.21
N ARG A 99 1.74 -16.11 -5.78
CA ARG A 99 2.59 -15.10 -6.42
C ARG A 99 3.24 -14.14 -5.42
N ALA A 100 2.91 -14.24 -4.14
CA ALA A 100 3.41 -13.32 -3.11
C ALA A 100 4.94 -13.15 -3.13
N PRO A 101 5.78 -14.21 -3.23
CA PRO A 101 7.23 -14.03 -3.28
C PRO A 101 7.70 -13.16 -4.45
N HIS A 102 7.08 -13.32 -5.63
CA HIS A 102 7.40 -12.52 -6.81
C HIS A 102 6.95 -11.06 -6.63
N VAL A 103 5.76 -10.83 -6.06
CA VAL A 103 5.26 -9.47 -5.78
C VAL A 103 6.18 -8.75 -4.79
N LEU A 104 6.67 -9.44 -3.76
CA LEU A 104 7.60 -8.86 -2.79
C LEU A 104 8.96 -8.53 -3.43
N ASP A 105 9.47 -9.38 -4.32
CA ASP A 105 10.72 -9.14 -5.05
C ASP A 105 10.60 -7.90 -5.95
N GLU A 106 9.53 -7.79 -6.73
CA GLU A 106 9.27 -6.61 -7.57
C GLU A 106 9.08 -5.33 -6.75
N ALA A 107 8.44 -5.42 -5.58
CA ALA A 107 8.33 -4.30 -4.66
C ALA A 107 9.70 -3.84 -4.13
N ILE A 108 10.60 -4.76 -3.81
CA ILE A 108 11.97 -4.42 -3.39
C ILE A 108 12.75 -3.78 -4.54
N LYS A 109 12.67 -4.35 -5.76
CA LYS A 109 13.31 -3.77 -6.96
C LYS A 109 12.84 -2.35 -7.20
N LEU A 110 11.53 -2.13 -7.18
CA LEU A 110 10.95 -0.81 -7.43
C LEU A 110 11.32 0.20 -6.34
N ALA A 111 11.34 -0.20 -5.07
CA ALA A 111 11.78 0.67 -3.97
C ALA A 111 13.29 0.95 -3.98
N SER A 112 14.08 0.12 -4.65
CA SER A 112 15.53 0.32 -4.82
C SER A 112 15.88 1.12 -6.07
N ASP A 113 14.92 1.31 -6.98
CA ASP A 113 15.12 2.05 -8.23
C ASP A 113 15.08 3.56 -7.96
N THR A 114 16.21 4.22 -8.25
CA THR A 114 16.35 5.67 -8.08
C THR A 114 15.48 6.47 -9.05
N GLN A 115 14.91 5.84 -10.09
CA GLN A 115 14.00 6.48 -11.04
C GLN A 115 12.51 6.27 -10.69
N ALA A 116 12.19 5.52 -9.64
CA ALA A 116 10.81 5.22 -9.23
C ALA A 116 10.08 6.41 -8.56
N TYR A 117 10.21 7.60 -9.13
CA TYR A 117 9.52 8.81 -8.72
C TYR A 117 8.07 8.81 -9.17
N TYR A 118 7.23 9.57 -8.45
CA TYR A 118 5.88 9.84 -8.91
C TYR A 118 5.91 10.58 -10.25
N ASP A 119 5.32 9.98 -11.28
CA ASP A 119 4.88 10.73 -12.44
C ASP A 119 3.54 11.39 -12.13
N TYR A 120 3.59 12.63 -11.65
CA TYR A 120 2.41 13.43 -11.35
C TYR A 120 1.55 13.71 -12.59
N LEU A 121 2.11 13.65 -13.80
CA LEU A 121 1.31 13.81 -15.03
C LEU A 121 0.34 12.65 -15.21
N CYS A 122 0.67 11.44 -14.73
CA CYS A 122 -0.26 10.31 -14.77
C CYS A 122 -1.54 10.55 -13.97
N ILE A 123 -1.46 11.30 -12.86
CA ILE A 123 -2.65 11.64 -12.06
C ILE A 123 -3.58 12.53 -12.89
N VAL A 124 -3.05 13.60 -13.48
CA VAL A 124 -3.85 14.54 -14.27
C VAL A 124 -4.39 13.87 -15.54
N LYS A 125 -3.56 13.06 -16.21
CA LYS A 125 -3.89 12.45 -17.50
C LYS A 125 -4.84 11.27 -17.38
N TYR A 126 -4.74 10.47 -16.32
CA TYR A 126 -5.46 9.20 -16.21
C TYR A 126 -6.35 9.10 -14.98
N ALA A 127 -5.92 9.58 -13.81
CA ALA A 127 -6.69 9.43 -12.57
C ALA A 127 -7.84 10.44 -12.47
N ILE A 128 -7.60 11.73 -12.71
CA ILE A 128 -8.63 12.78 -12.62
C ILE A 128 -9.80 12.53 -13.60
N PRO A 129 -9.57 12.26 -14.89
CA PRO A 129 -10.67 12.00 -15.83
C PRO A 129 -11.51 10.80 -15.39
N ARG A 130 -10.87 9.75 -14.91
CA ARG A 130 -11.55 8.56 -14.37
C ARG A 130 -12.44 8.88 -13.18
N LEU A 131 -11.92 9.60 -12.20
CA LEU A 131 -12.69 10.00 -11.02
C LEU A 131 -13.89 10.88 -11.39
N ILE A 132 -13.74 11.77 -12.38
CA ILE A 132 -14.84 12.60 -12.89
C ILE A 132 -15.92 11.72 -13.54
N CYS A 133 -15.53 10.79 -14.44
CA CYS A 133 -16.47 9.87 -15.08
C CYS A 133 -17.21 9.01 -14.05
N GLU A 134 -16.50 8.42 -13.09
CA GLU A 134 -17.09 7.63 -12.00
C GLU A 134 -18.08 8.46 -11.17
N LYS A 135 -17.73 9.70 -10.82
CA LYS A 135 -18.59 10.60 -10.03
C LYS A 135 -19.82 11.08 -10.78
N LEU A 136 -19.72 11.23 -12.10
CA LEU A 136 -20.84 11.62 -12.96
C LEU A 136 -21.66 10.43 -13.47
N GLY A 137 -21.28 9.19 -13.12
CA GLY A 137 -21.92 7.97 -13.61
C GLY A 137 -21.75 7.74 -15.12
N ILE A 138 -20.72 8.34 -15.72
CA ILE A 138 -20.43 8.27 -17.16
C ILE A 138 -19.46 7.10 -17.40
N PRO A 139 -19.71 6.25 -18.41
CA PRO A 139 -18.79 5.16 -18.73
C PRO A 139 -17.42 5.71 -19.14
N MET A 140 -16.36 5.10 -18.60
CA MET A 140 -15.00 5.46 -18.97
C MET A 140 -14.74 5.08 -20.43
N PRO A 141 -14.25 6.01 -21.28
CA PRO A 141 -13.76 5.66 -22.60
C PRO A 141 -12.45 4.89 -22.41
N LEU A 142 -12.54 3.55 -22.34
CA LEU A 142 -11.38 2.68 -22.47
C LEU A 142 -10.86 2.85 -23.89
N LYS A 143 -9.75 3.59 -24.05
CA LYS A 143 -8.96 3.49 -25.28
C LYS A 143 -8.23 2.14 -25.24
N TYR A 144 -8.63 1.24 -26.12
CA TYR A 144 -7.86 0.05 -26.51
C TYR A 144 -6.68 0.48 -27.37
#